data_AF-A0A3S3PAV8-F1
#
_entry.id   AF-A0A3S3PAV8-F1
#
_cell.length_a   1.000
_cell.length_b   1.000
_cell.length_c   1.000
_cell.angle_alpha   90.00
_cell.angle_beta   90.00
_cell.angle_gamma   90.00
#
_symmetry.space_group_name_H-M   'P 1'
#
loop_
_entity.id
_entity.type
_entity.pdbx_description
1 polymer ?
#
loop_
_entity_poly.entity_id
_entity_poly.type
_entity_poly.pdbx_seq_one_letter_code
_entity_poly.pdbx_strand_id
1 'polypeptide(L)'
;MAAMHSHVFSSTISHYLQNHLSPAGFMSLPSVVCRSAYSSFHGHSLQLHHQCGLRQTRIGVRSQVSRTIAMMVKPAVQFIQGTNEQTIPDVRLTKSRDGTNGVATFIFEQPSVFDSSSELGDITGFYMIDEEGMLQSVDVNAKFVNGKPARIEAKYIMRSPREWDRFMRFMERYSNENGLQFIKK
;
A
#
# COMPACT_ATOMS: atom_id res chain seq x y z
N MET A 1 -36.59 -50.06 -30.44
CA MET A 1 -36.87 -50.88 -29.23
C MET A 1 -35.54 -51.21 -28.57
N ALA A 2 -35.54 -51.42 -27.24
CA ALA A 2 -34.37 -51.69 -26.38
C ALA A 2 -33.35 -50.53 -26.25
N ALA A 3 -32.73 -50.27 -25.08
CA ALA A 3 -33.07 -50.65 -23.70
C ALA A 3 -32.46 -49.63 -22.70
N MET A 4 -33.03 -49.56 -21.49
CA MET A 4 -32.55 -48.74 -20.36
C MET A 4 -31.23 -49.26 -19.81
N HIS A 5 -30.34 -48.38 -19.31
CA HIS A 5 -29.55 -48.64 -18.10
C HIS A 5 -29.20 -47.34 -17.37
N SER A 6 -29.62 -47.24 -16.11
CA SER A 6 -29.28 -46.17 -15.17
C SER A 6 -28.24 -46.66 -14.18
N HIS A 7 -27.32 -45.78 -13.76
CA HIS A 7 -26.41 -46.06 -12.64
C HIS A 7 -26.42 -44.90 -11.65
N VAL A 8 -26.92 -45.19 -10.45
CA VAL A 8 -26.80 -44.35 -9.26
C VAL A 8 -25.57 -44.83 -8.50
N PHE A 9 -24.68 -43.92 -8.15
CA PHE A 9 -23.62 -44.20 -7.17
C PHE A 9 -23.85 -43.34 -5.92
N SER A 10 -24.27 -44.01 -4.87
CA SER A 10 -24.24 -43.51 -3.49
C SER A 10 -23.01 -44.09 -2.81
N SER A 11 -22.29 -43.28 -2.03
CA SER A 11 -21.30 -43.74 -1.05
C SER A 11 -21.23 -42.75 0.11
N THR A 12 -21.34 -43.29 1.32
CA THR A 12 -21.34 -42.59 2.61
C THR A 12 -20.03 -42.90 3.37
N ILE A 13 -19.73 -42.16 4.46
CA ILE A 13 -18.72 -42.49 5.51
C ILE A 13 -17.27 -42.16 5.06
N SER A 14 -16.47 -41.35 5.78
CA SER A 14 -15.97 -41.65 7.13
C SER A 14 -15.53 -40.43 7.96
N HIS A 15 -15.60 -40.62 9.29
CA HIS A 15 -15.08 -39.76 10.36
C HIS A 15 -13.60 -40.05 10.68
N TYR A 16 -13.10 -39.34 11.72
CA TYR A 16 -11.83 -39.48 12.47
C TYR A 16 -10.70 -38.59 11.93
N LEU A 17 -9.81 -37.98 12.73
CA LEU A 17 -9.53 -38.13 14.17
C LEU A 17 -10.10 -36.96 15.01
N GLN A 18 -9.35 -36.39 15.96
CA GLN A 18 -9.80 -35.45 17.01
C GLN A 18 -8.63 -34.57 17.49
N ASN A 19 -8.87 -33.31 17.88
CA ASN A 19 -7.90 -32.48 18.62
C ASN A 19 -8.55 -31.87 19.88
N HIS A 20 -7.92 -32.09 21.05
CA HIS A 20 -8.46 -31.74 22.36
C HIS A 20 -8.34 -30.24 22.67
N LEU A 21 -9.41 -29.63 23.21
CA LEU A 21 -9.33 -28.45 24.06
C LEU A 21 -10.44 -28.49 25.12
N SER A 22 -10.08 -28.21 26.37
CA SER A 22 -10.96 -28.18 27.54
C SER A 22 -11.37 -26.73 27.90
N PRO A 23 -12.47 -26.53 28.66
CA PRO A 23 -13.07 -25.21 28.86
C PRO A 23 -12.73 -24.56 30.22
N ALA A 24 -12.63 -23.23 30.25
CA ALA A 24 -13.02 -22.36 31.38
C ALA A 24 -12.80 -20.87 31.01
N GLY A 25 -13.70 -19.97 31.42
CA GLY A 25 -13.55 -18.54 31.15
C GLY A 25 -14.75 -17.68 31.54
N PHE A 26 -15.03 -17.56 32.84
CA PHE A 26 -16.03 -16.61 33.35
C PHE A 26 -15.49 -15.17 33.29
N MET A 27 -16.35 -14.20 32.94
CA MET A 27 -16.04 -12.77 32.97
C MET A 27 -16.31 -12.18 34.36
N SER A 28 -15.36 -11.40 34.89
CA SER A 28 -15.53 -10.57 36.10
C SER A 28 -14.72 -9.28 36.01
N LEU A 29 -15.28 -8.19 36.54
CA LEU A 29 -14.78 -6.81 36.46
C LEU A 29 -13.61 -6.55 37.44
N PRO A 30 -12.71 -5.59 37.16
CA PRO A 30 -11.70 -5.16 38.12
C PRO A 30 -12.30 -4.14 39.12
N SER A 31 -12.53 -4.57 40.36
CA SER A 31 -12.79 -3.65 41.48
C SER A 31 -11.48 -3.16 42.09
N VAL A 32 -11.40 -1.85 42.33
CA VAL A 32 -10.26 -1.19 42.97
C VAL A 32 -10.22 -1.56 44.46
N VAL A 33 -9.09 -2.12 44.93
CA VAL A 33 -8.85 -2.39 46.36
C VAL A 33 -7.89 -1.34 46.92
N CYS A 34 -8.41 -0.45 47.76
CA CYS A 34 -7.64 0.54 48.50
C CYS A 34 -7.50 0.13 49.97
N ARG A 35 -6.25 0.10 50.49
CA ARG A 35 -5.84 0.05 51.92
C ARG A 35 -6.40 -1.14 52.75
N SER A 36 -5.64 -1.83 53.58
CA SER A 36 -4.75 -1.29 54.63
C SER A 36 -3.90 -2.43 55.20
N ALA A 37 -2.58 -2.27 55.24
CA ALA A 37 -1.70 -3.24 55.90
C ALA A 37 -1.48 -2.81 57.37
N TYR A 38 -2.16 -3.45 58.31
CA TYR A 38 -1.83 -3.35 59.73
C TYR A 38 -0.67 -4.30 60.04
N SER A 39 0.54 -3.75 60.10
CA SER A 39 1.74 -4.46 60.56
C SER A 39 2.03 -4.07 62.00
N SER A 40 2.07 -5.05 62.90
CA SER A 40 2.61 -4.91 64.25
C SER A 40 3.81 -5.84 64.38
N PHE A 41 5.00 -5.32 64.07
CA PHE A 41 6.25 -5.96 64.43
C PHE A 41 7.24 -4.93 64.98
N HIS A 42 8.05 -5.38 65.94
CA HIS A 42 8.81 -4.51 66.83
C HIS A 42 10.13 -4.03 66.21
N GLY A 43 10.56 -2.83 66.65
CA GLY A 43 11.99 -2.49 66.74
C GLY A 43 12.57 -1.66 65.60
N HIS A 44 12.99 -0.45 65.95
CA HIS A 44 14.00 0.38 65.25
C HIS A 44 13.69 0.81 63.80
N SER A 45 13.05 1.98 63.67
CA SER A 45 13.20 2.83 62.49
C SER A 45 14.22 3.93 62.79
N LEU A 46 15.34 3.95 62.08
CA LEU A 46 16.36 5.00 62.20
C LEU A 46 15.85 6.28 61.54
N GLN A 47 15.96 7.42 62.24
CA GLN A 47 15.69 8.71 61.63
C GLN A 47 16.76 9.06 60.60
N LEU A 48 16.33 9.27 59.36
CA LEU A 48 17.07 10.06 58.37
C LEU A 48 16.13 11.11 57.77
N HIS A 49 16.09 12.28 58.39
CA HIS A 49 15.58 13.48 57.78
C HIS A 49 16.75 14.31 57.26
N HIS A 50 17.12 14.12 56.00
CA HIS A 50 17.94 15.09 55.28
C HIS A 50 17.37 15.35 53.88
N GLN A 51 17.37 16.63 53.53
CA GLN A 51 16.78 17.18 52.33
C GLN A 51 17.72 17.04 51.12
N CYS A 52 17.17 17.40 49.96
CA CYS A 52 17.90 17.90 48.78
C CYS A 52 18.75 16.88 48.01
N GLY A 53 18.31 16.63 46.77
CA GLY A 53 19.03 15.83 45.79
C GLY A 53 18.70 16.30 44.38
N LEU A 54 19.08 17.55 44.04
CA LEU A 54 19.11 18.01 42.66
C LEU A 54 19.95 17.03 41.81
N ARG A 55 19.28 16.23 40.98
CA ARG A 55 19.92 15.48 39.89
C ARG A 55 19.28 15.81 38.55
N GLN A 56 19.59 17.01 38.11
CA GLN A 56 19.47 17.41 36.72
C GLN A 56 20.53 16.67 35.90
N THR A 57 20.13 15.55 35.26
CA THR A 57 20.74 14.90 34.09
C THR A 57 19.78 13.75 33.75
N ARG A 58 19.31 13.55 32.52
CA ARG A 58 19.98 13.81 31.24
C ARG A 58 19.08 14.59 30.29
N ILE A 59 19.70 15.34 29.39
CA ILE A 59 19.07 15.82 28.16
C ILE A 59 18.46 14.60 27.47
N GLY A 60 17.13 14.57 27.36
CA GLY A 60 16.44 13.62 26.49
C GLY A 60 16.80 13.99 25.05
N VAL A 61 17.89 13.40 24.54
CA VAL A 61 18.32 13.60 23.16
C VAL A 61 17.15 13.22 22.29
N ARG A 62 16.61 14.24 21.62
CA ARG A 62 15.58 14.16 20.58
C ARG A 62 15.87 12.93 19.74
N SER A 63 15.04 11.90 19.87
CA SER A 63 15.06 10.78 18.94
C SER A 63 14.65 11.35 17.59
N GLN A 64 15.65 11.78 16.82
CA GLN A 64 15.52 11.87 15.38
C GLN A 64 15.35 10.43 14.91
N VAL A 65 14.08 9.97 14.93
CA VAL A 65 13.62 8.87 14.10
C VAL A 65 14.29 9.07 12.76
N SER A 66 15.15 8.13 12.37
CA SER A 66 16.03 8.28 11.22
C SER A 66 15.21 8.75 10.04
N ARG A 67 15.36 10.03 9.71
CA ARG A 67 14.94 10.55 8.43
C ARG A 67 15.91 9.94 7.45
N THR A 68 15.60 8.72 6.99
CA THR A 68 15.98 8.29 5.64
C THR A 68 15.75 9.51 4.78
N ILE A 69 16.82 10.02 4.19
CA ILE A 69 16.74 11.28 3.45
C ILE A 69 15.78 11.00 2.30
N ALA A 70 14.54 11.46 2.46
CA ALA A 70 13.55 11.45 1.40
C ALA A 70 14.12 12.37 0.34
N MET A 71 14.79 11.76 -0.64
CA MET A 71 15.20 12.45 -1.84
C MET A 71 13.90 13.05 -2.39
N MET A 72 13.85 14.37 -2.54
CA MET A 72 12.68 15.08 -3.05
C MET A 72 12.54 14.78 -4.55
N VAL A 73 12.15 13.55 -4.85
CA VAL A 73 11.84 13.05 -6.19
C VAL A 73 10.42 13.50 -6.47
N LYS A 74 10.30 14.59 -7.26
CA LYS A 74 9.01 15.04 -7.76
C LYS A 74 8.35 13.86 -8.50
N PRO A 75 7.09 13.50 -8.18
CA PRO A 75 6.38 12.41 -8.85
C PRO A 75 6.28 12.71 -10.35
N ALA A 76 6.79 11.79 -11.16
CA ALA A 76 6.90 11.94 -12.60
C ALA A 76 6.52 10.65 -13.32
N VAL A 77 6.15 10.79 -14.59
CA VAL A 77 5.92 9.68 -15.51
C VAL A 77 6.97 9.74 -16.61
N GLN A 78 7.43 8.58 -17.09
CA GLN A 78 8.43 8.48 -18.15
C GLN A 78 8.06 7.37 -19.13
N PHE A 79 8.28 7.61 -20.43
CA PHE A 79 8.24 6.59 -21.49
C PHE A 79 9.63 6.09 -21.89
N ILE A 80 10.64 6.93 -21.66
CA ILE A 80 12.06 6.69 -21.88
C ILE A 80 12.75 7.02 -20.57
N GLN A 81 13.56 6.11 -20.03
CA GLN A 81 14.17 6.30 -18.71
C GLN A 81 15.07 7.54 -18.67
N GLY A 82 14.86 8.39 -17.67
CA GLY A 82 15.52 9.70 -17.53
C GLY A 82 14.78 10.87 -18.16
N THR A 83 13.74 10.62 -18.98
CA THR A 83 12.95 11.67 -19.65
C THR A 83 11.57 11.77 -19.03
N ASN A 84 11.31 12.87 -18.32
CA ASN A 84 9.99 13.15 -17.75
C ASN A 84 8.99 13.55 -18.85
N GLU A 85 7.85 12.88 -18.88
CA GLU A 85 6.71 13.24 -19.73
C GLU A 85 5.99 14.45 -19.14
N GLN A 86 5.82 15.49 -19.96
CA GLN A 86 5.23 16.76 -19.57
C GLN A 86 3.71 16.81 -19.81
N THR A 87 3.19 15.98 -20.72
CA THR A 87 1.75 15.90 -21.02
C THR A 87 1.01 15.16 -19.90
N ILE A 88 -0.02 15.80 -19.36
CA ILE A 88 -0.85 15.24 -18.30
C ILE A 88 -1.88 14.26 -18.89
N PRO A 89 -1.96 13.00 -18.42
CA PRO A 89 -2.86 11.99 -18.96
C PRO A 89 -4.30 12.10 -18.41
N ASP A 90 -5.27 11.64 -19.21
CA ASP A 90 -6.54 11.14 -18.68
C ASP A 90 -6.30 9.76 -18.04
N VAL A 91 -6.83 9.53 -16.84
CA VAL A 91 -6.56 8.33 -16.04
C VAL A 91 -7.85 7.64 -15.66
N ARG A 92 -8.12 6.49 -16.30
CA ARG A 92 -9.27 5.65 -16.01
C ARG A 92 -8.86 4.43 -15.18
N LEU A 93 -9.35 4.37 -13.95
CA LEU A 93 -9.19 3.22 -13.07
C LEU A 93 -10.35 2.24 -13.25
N THR A 94 -10.06 0.95 -13.38
CA THR A 94 -11.07 -0.12 -13.50
C THR A 94 -10.71 -1.24 -12.53
N LYS A 95 -11.71 -1.79 -11.84
CA LYS A 95 -11.54 -2.90 -10.89
C LYS A 95 -12.40 -4.09 -11.31
N SER A 96 -11.85 -5.29 -11.19
CA SER A 96 -12.60 -6.54 -11.35
C SER A 96 -13.76 -6.63 -10.34
N ARG A 97 -14.82 -7.37 -10.70
CA ARG A 97 -16.00 -7.58 -9.84
C ARG A 97 -15.63 -8.16 -8.48
N ASP A 98 -14.65 -9.07 -8.45
CA ASP A 98 -14.18 -9.75 -7.24
C ASP A 98 -13.19 -8.89 -6.43
N GLY A 99 -12.82 -7.70 -6.95
CA GLY A 99 -11.96 -6.74 -6.26
C GLY A 99 -10.49 -7.13 -6.12
N THR A 100 -10.07 -8.27 -6.69
CA THR A 100 -8.70 -8.80 -6.62
C THR A 100 -7.75 -8.13 -7.62
N ASN A 101 -8.21 -7.96 -8.86
CA ASN A 101 -7.44 -7.35 -9.95
C ASN A 101 -7.95 -5.94 -10.25
N GLY A 102 -7.02 -5.04 -10.56
CA GLY A 102 -7.27 -3.68 -11.03
C GLY A 102 -6.45 -3.35 -12.26
N VAL A 103 -6.93 -2.42 -13.08
CA VAL A 103 -6.21 -1.88 -14.23
C VAL A 103 -6.36 -0.36 -14.22
N ALA A 104 -5.24 0.34 -14.19
CA ALA A 104 -5.20 1.77 -14.52
C ALA A 104 -4.87 1.92 -16.00
N THR A 105 -5.70 2.65 -16.74
CA THR A 105 -5.46 3.04 -18.13
C THR A 105 -5.10 4.52 -18.14
N PHE A 106 -3.96 4.86 -18.73
CA PHE A 106 -3.50 6.22 -18.95
C PHE A 106 -3.62 6.54 -20.45
N ILE A 107 -4.17 7.70 -20.78
CA ILE A 107 -4.34 8.18 -22.15
C ILE A 107 -3.67 9.55 -22.25
N PHE A 108 -2.60 9.62 -23.03
CA PHE A 108 -1.87 10.86 -23.29
C PHE A 108 -2.28 11.37 -24.68
N GLU A 109 -2.82 12.58 -24.75
CA GLU A 109 -3.07 13.27 -26.02
C GLU A 109 -1.85 14.12 -26.37
N GLN A 110 -1.23 13.86 -27.52
CA GLN A 110 0.01 14.53 -27.96
C GLN A 110 1.10 14.54 -26.86
N PRO A 111 1.59 13.36 -26.41
CA PRO A 111 2.69 13.27 -25.45
C PRO A 111 4.01 13.81 -26.02
N SER A 112 4.75 14.53 -25.18
CA SER A 112 6.03 15.18 -25.51
C SER A 112 7.15 14.21 -25.90
N VAL A 113 7.03 12.92 -25.54
CA VAL A 113 7.92 11.87 -26.05
C VAL A 113 7.92 11.77 -27.58
N PHE A 114 6.82 12.11 -28.27
CA PHE A 114 6.80 12.06 -29.73
C PHE A 114 7.75 13.07 -30.37
N ASP A 115 7.81 14.30 -29.84
CA ASP A 115 8.69 15.35 -30.33
C ASP A 115 10.17 15.05 -30.04
N SER A 116 10.43 14.27 -28.98
CA SER A 116 11.78 13.93 -28.50
C SER A 116 12.32 12.59 -29.04
N SER A 117 11.47 11.79 -29.69
CA SER A 117 11.77 10.40 -30.08
C SER A 117 12.97 10.25 -31.04
N SER A 118 13.24 11.25 -31.90
CA SER A 118 14.38 11.25 -32.81
C SER A 118 15.74 11.43 -32.12
N GLU A 119 15.77 11.96 -30.90
CA GLU A 119 17.00 12.21 -30.14
C GLU A 119 17.15 11.29 -28.91
N LEU A 120 16.03 10.92 -28.27
CA LEU A 120 16.03 10.17 -27.01
C LEU A 120 15.74 8.66 -27.19
N GLY A 121 15.36 8.23 -28.39
CA GLY A 121 15.14 6.83 -28.74
C GLY A 121 13.69 6.35 -28.63
N ASP A 122 13.51 5.03 -28.77
CA ASP A 122 12.20 4.39 -28.77
C ASP A 122 11.58 4.30 -27.36
N ILE A 123 10.24 4.23 -27.32
CA ILE A 123 9.48 4.03 -26.08
C ILE A 123 9.78 2.63 -25.51
N THR A 124 10.49 2.57 -24.38
CA THR A 124 10.92 1.30 -23.77
C THR A 124 9.90 0.71 -22.79
N GLY A 125 8.98 1.52 -22.28
CA GLY A 125 7.96 1.11 -21.33
C GLY A 125 7.20 2.30 -20.76
N PHE A 126 6.57 2.09 -19.60
CA PHE A 126 5.87 3.13 -18.86
C PHE A 126 6.31 3.09 -17.41
N TYR A 127 6.95 4.16 -16.93
CA TYR A 127 7.53 4.26 -15.60
C TYR A 127 6.85 5.38 -14.82
N MET A 128 6.44 5.10 -13.59
CA MET A 128 5.83 6.03 -12.64
C MET A 128 6.78 6.11 -11.44
N ILE A 129 7.42 7.25 -11.23
CA ILE A 129 8.54 7.44 -10.29
C ILE A 129 8.13 8.44 -9.22
N ASP A 130 8.36 8.12 -7.94
CA ASP A 130 8.20 9.02 -6.80
C ASP A 130 9.19 8.68 -5.66
N GLU A 131 9.04 9.28 -4.48
CA GLU A 131 9.87 9.03 -3.29
C GLU A 131 9.81 7.58 -2.74
N GLU A 132 8.77 6.79 -3.08
CA GLU A 132 8.65 5.37 -2.73
C GLU A 132 9.26 4.47 -3.83
N GLY A 133 9.96 5.04 -4.81
CA GLY A 133 10.61 4.32 -5.91
C GLY A 133 9.78 4.33 -7.21
N MET A 134 9.83 3.23 -7.97
CA MET A 134 9.28 3.17 -9.32
C MET A 134 8.25 2.04 -9.47
N LEU A 135 7.11 2.35 -10.07
CA LEU A 135 6.18 1.39 -10.68
C LEU A 135 6.43 1.35 -12.18
N GLN A 136 6.34 0.18 -12.82
CA GLN A 136 6.60 0.04 -14.26
C GLN A 136 5.56 -0.84 -14.96
N SER A 137 5.36 -0.59 -16.26
CA SER A 137 4.61 -1.46 -17.17
C SER A 137 5.26 -1.54 -18.55
N VAL A 138 4.90 -2.59 -19.29
CA VAL A 138 5.30 -2.84 -20.68
C VAL A 138 4.10 -2.72 -21.64
N ASP A 139 2.86 -2.70 -21.13
CA ASP A 139 1.64 -2.52 -21.92
C ASP A 139 1.49 -1.04 -22.30
N VAL A 140 2.14 -0.66 -23.41
CA VAL A 140 2.16 0.70 -23.98
C VAL A 140 1.90 0.64 -25.49
N ASN A 141 0.91 1.38 -25.95
CA ASN A 141 0.45 1.39 -27.34
C ASN A 141 0.34 2.82 -27.88
N ALA A 142 1.17 3.15 -28.86
CA ALA A 142 0.98 4.37 -29.66
C ALA A 142 -0.22 4.21 -30.61
N LYS A 143 -1.02 5.28 -30.76
CA LYS A 143 -2.11 5.40 -31.74
C LYS A 143 -1.74 6.43 -32.79
N PHE A 144 -1.90 6.02 -34.04
CA PHE A 144 -1.68 6.88 -35.21
C PHE A 144 -3.02 7.29 -35.81
N VAL A 145 -3.13 8.56 -36.22
CA VAL A 145 -4.28 9.11 -36.94
C VAL A 145 -3.73 9.76 -38.21
N ASN A 146 -4.24 9.36 -39.37
CA ASN A 146 -3.79 9.85 -40.69
C ASN A 146 -2.25 9.75 -40.89
N GLY A 147 -1.65 8.66 -40.40
CA GLY A 147 -0.20 8.41 -40.50
C GLY A 147 0.67 9.19 -39.51
N LYS A 148 0.10 10.06 -38.67
CA LYS A 148 0.84 10.81 -37.63
C LYS A 148 0.60 10.20 -36.24
N PRO A 149 1.62 10.13 -35.36
CA PRO A 149 1.42 9.75 -33.97
C PRO A 149 0.52 10.77 -33.28
N ALA A 150 -0.49 10.31 -32.54
CA ALA A 150 -1.54 11.18 -31.99
C ALA A 150 -1.75 10.98 -30.48
N ARG A 151 -1.71 9.73 -30.00
CA ARG A 151 -1.92 9.39 -28.59
C ARG A 151 -1.03 8.23 -28.15
N ILE A 152 -0.77 8.13 -26.85
CA ILE A 152 -0.27 6.89 -26.23
C ILE A 152 -1.30 6.40 -25.20
N GLU A 153 -1.63 5.13 -25.28
CA GLU A 153 -2.38 4.40 -24.26
C GLU A 153 -1.40 3.52 -23.48
N ALA A 154 -1.28 3.72 -22.17
CA ALA A 154 -0.48 2.85 -21.29
C ALA A 154 -1.37 2.19 -20.24
N LYS A 155 -1.12 0.92 -19.91
CA LYS A 155 -1.89 0.19 -18.88
C LYS A 155 -0.99 -0.32 -17.77
N TYR A 156 -1.41 -0.11 -16.53
CA TYR A 156 -0.79 -0.70 -15.35
C TYR A 156 -1.76 -1.71 -14.73
N ILE A 157 -1.35 -2.98 -14.68
CA ILE A 157 -2.14 -4.09 -14.15
C ILE A 157 -1.72 -4.35 -12.71
N MET A 158 -2.67 -4.23 -11.79
CA MET A 158 -2.51 -4.52 -10.36
C MET A 158 -3.16 -5.86 -10.04
N ARG A 159 -2.38 -6.80 -9.51
CA ARG A 159 -2.82 -8.16 -9.14
C ARG A 159 -2.92 -8.37 -7.63
N SER A 160 -2.41 -7.44 -6.84
CA SER A 160 -2.47 -7.49 -5.38
C SER A 160 -2.96 -6.17 -4.75
N PRO A 161 -3.56 -6.22 -3.54
CA PRO A 161 -3.91 -5.00 -2.79
C PRO A 161 -2.69 -4.10 -2.51
N ARG A 162 -1.48 -4.68 -2.38
CA ARG A 162 -0.25 -3.91 -2.13
C ARG A 162 0.15 -3.06 -3.33
N GLU A 163 0.03 -3.59 -4.54
CA GLU A 163 0.23 -2.81 -5.78
C GLU A 163 -0.81 -1.70 -5.90
N TRP A 164 -2.08 -1.99 -5.55
CA TRP A 164 -3.15 -1.00 -5.53
C TRP A 164 -2.87 0.15 -4.56
N ASP A 165 -2.54 -0.15 -3.30
CA ASP A 165 -2.23 0.88 -2.30
C ASP A 165 -1.02 1.74 -2.70
N ARG A 166 0.03 1.10 -3.25
CA ARG A 166 1.22 1.77 -3.76
C ARG A 166 0.93 2.65 -4.98
N PHE A 167 0.06 2.21 -5.86
CA PHE A 167 -0.43 2.98 -7.02
C PHE A 167 -1.26 4.19 -6.58
N MET A 168 -2.16 4.02 -5.61
CA MET A 168 -2.98 5.13 -5.10
C MET A 168 -2.12 6.23 -4.47
N ARG A 169 -1.05 5.87 -3.73
CA ARG A 169 -0.07 6.85 -3.20
C ARG A 169 0.67 7.61 -4.31
N PHE A 170 1.11 6.90 -5.36
CA PHE A 170 1.72 7.56 -6.52
C PHE A 170 0.74 8.54 -7.15
N MET A 171 -0.50 8.12 -7.41
CA MET A 171 -1.52 8.96 -8.02
C MET A 171 -1.89 10.17 -7.14
N GLU A 172 -1.96 10.02 -5.82
CA GLU A 172 -2.18 11.13 -4.89
C GLU A 172 -1.07 12.19 -5.03
N ARG A 173 0.20 11.80 -4.91
CA ARG A 173 1.35 12.70 -5.11
C ARG A 173 1.34 13.35 -6.50
N TYR A 174 1.18 12.53 -7.55
CA TYR A 174 1.20 12.98 -8.93
C TYR A 174 0.04 13.95 -9.23
N SER A 175 -1.14 13.74 -8.63
CA SER A 175 -2.27 14.65 -8.77
C SER A 175 -2.06 15.99 -8.07
N ASN A 176 -1.44 15.99 -6.88
CA ASN A 176 -1.12 17.21 -6.13
C ASN A 176 -0.11 18.10 -6.88
N GLU A 177 0.88 17.50 -7.55
CA GLU A 177 1.92 18.23 -8.30
C GLU A 177 1.47 18.74 -9.68
N ASN A 178 0.47 18.10 -10.29
CA ASN A 178 0.03 18.39 -11.65
C ASN A 178 -1.42 18.93 -11.75
N GLY A 179 -2.10 19.11 -10.60
CA GLY A 179 -3.44 19.68 -10.54
C GLY A 179 -4.55 18.79 -11.12
N LEU A 180 -4.34 17.47 -11.19
CA LEU A 180 -5.34 16.51 -11.68
C LEU A 180 -6.59 16.52 -10.79
N GLN A 181 -7.77 16.66 -11.41
CA GLN A 181 -9.05 16.60 -10.73
C GLN A 181 -9.78 15.29 -11.05
N PHE A 182 -10.24 14.58 -10.02
CA PHE A 182 -11.00 13.34 -10.19
C PHE A 182 -12.42 13.62 -10.69
N ILE A 183 -12.65 13.48 -12.00
CA ILE A 183 -13.99 13.52 -12.59
C ILE A 183 -14.62 12.13 -12.49
N LYS A 184 -15.49 11.94 -11.51
CA LYS A 184 -16.30 10.71 -11.40
C LYS A 184 -17.46 10.77 -12.41
N LYS A 185 -17.34 10.01 -13.50
CA LYS A 185 -18.46 9.63 -14.37
C LYS A 185 -19.23 8.43 -13.81
#